data_AF-A0AAU0LQ73-F1
#
_entry.id   AF-A0AAU0LQ73-F1
#
_cell.length_a   1.000
_cell.length_b   1.000
_cell.length_c   1.000
_cell.angle_alpha   90.00
_cell.angle_beta   90.00
_cell.angle_gamma   90.00
#
_symmetry.space_group_name_H-M   'P 1'
#
loop_
_entity.id
_entity.type
_entity.pdbx_description
1 polymer ?
#
loop_
_entity_poly.entity_id
_entity_poly.type
_entity_poly.pdbx_seq_one_letter_code
_entity_poly.pdbx_strand_id
1 'polypeptide(L)'
;MDKTILVLTDFSENSWTAIRYAANLAKRFNWTVELLHTYTIPIKDSVHAKMENIFLTPQKEEAEGMLKDWQTRIDDEFPDLSCKTVSLLGNLEKTVLNLLQEKEYRFIVMGAKGKGMIQKAVLGSNTFALIKKSPIGVLAVPITFQKFRLQNIGLLSNFKASEYDLLDSFILRVPEKFNLSLLHVTQKYISPKREDIEDWKQKLSTQFSFNKIDYVEKNAVNRLDYNMPIPRCIDYMVEIEAIDLLLVSYSPKSFFKSIFSRNLTKAIYRNLTVPTFFKRNLY
;
A
#
# COMPACT_ATOMS: atom_id res chain seq x y z
N MET A 1 5.11 -17.72 -16.26
CA MET A 1 5.07 -17.76 -14.79
C MET A 1 3.76 -17.15 -14.34
N ASP A 2 3.05 -17.85 -13.46
CA ASP A 2 1.82 -17.34 -12.86
C ASP A 2 2.15 -16.13 -11.99
N LYS A 3 1.44 -15.03 -12.22
CA LYS A 3 1.63 -13.79 -11.48
C LYS A 3 0.80 -13.88 -10.21
N THR A 4 1.41 -13.60 -9.06
CA THR A 4 0.77 -13.76 -7.75
C THR A 4 0.75 -12.45 -6.97
N ILE A 5 -0.36 -12.19 -6.28
CA ILE A 5 -0.50 -11.15 -5.27
C ILE A 5 -0.39 -11.80 -3.89
N LEU A 6 0.58 -11.36 -3.08
CA LEU A 6 0.67 -11.75 -1.68
C LEU A 6 -0.26 -10.86 -0.85
N VAL A 7 -1.22 -11.45 -0.13
CA VAL A 7 -2.14 -10.70 0.74
C VAL A 7 -1.93 -11.11 2.19
N LEU A 8 -1.65 -10.14 3.05
CA LEU A 8 -1.41 -10.40 4.47
C LEU A 8 -2.70 -10.26 5.26
N THR A 9 -3.02 -11.25 6.08
CA THR A 9 -4.24 -11.28 6.87
C THR A 9 -3.98 -11.48 8.37
N ASP A 10 -4.72 -10.72 9.18
CA ASP A 10 -4.88 -10.90 10.62
C ASP A 10 -6.31 -11.35 10.97
N PHE A 11 -7.03 -11.85 9.96
CA PHE A 11 -8.42 -12.28 10.03
C PHE A 11 -9.42 -11.20 10.46
N SER A 12 -9.06 -9.92 10.31
CA SER A 12 -9.95 -8.78 10.61
C SER A 12 -10.71 -8.28 9.37
N GLU A 13 -11.82 -7.57 9.56
CA GLU A 13 -12.55 -6.92 8.45
C GLU A 13 -11.68 -5.94 7.63
N ASN A 14 -10.64 -5.35 8.23
CA ASN A 14 -9.67 -4.54 7.49
C ASN A 14 -8.90 -5.40 6.48
N SER A 15 -8.45 -6.58 6.90
CA SER A 15 -7.76 -7.52 6.01
C SER A 15 -8.72 -8.13 4.99
N TRP A 16 -9.99 -8.33 5.32
CA TRP A 16 -10.99 -8.77 4.35
C TRP A 16 -11.19 -7.74 3.23
N THR A 17 -11.26 -6.44 3.58
CA THR A 17 -11.34 -5.36 2.59
C THR A 17 -10.13 -5.35 1.64
N ALA A 18 -8.93 -5.60 2.19
CA ALA A 18 -7.71 -5.73 1.40
C ALA A 18 -7.72 -6.96 0.48
N ILE A 19 -8.25 -8.10 0.95
CA ILE A 19 -8.45 -9.29 0.13
C ILE A 19 -9.41 -9.02 -1.02
N ARG A 20 -10.56 -8.39 -0.77
CA ARG A 20 -11.51 -8.04 -1.84
C ARG A 20 -10.87 -7.14 -2.88
N TYR A 21 -10.05 -6.17 -2.48
CA TYR A 21 -9.29 -5.36 -3.42
C TYR A 21 -8.33 -6.21 -4.26
N ALA A 22 -7.53 -7.06 -3.60
CA ALA A 22 -6.57 -7.94 -4.27
C ALA A 22 -7.26 -8.94 -5.21
N ALA A 23 -8.40 -9.49 -4.83
CA ALA A 23 -9.21 -10.41 -5.62
C ALA A 23 -9.74 -9.73 -6.89
N ASN A 24 -10.26 -8.51 -6.79
CA ASN A 24 -10.66 -7.74 -7.97
C ASN A 24 -9.48 -7.42 -8.89
N LEU A 25 -8.34 -7.04 -8.32
CA LEU A 25 -7.11 -6.77 -9.07
C LEU A 25 -6.61 -8.03 -9.80
N ALA A 26 -6.61 -9.17 -9.10
CA ALA A 26 -6.18 -10.45 -9.62
C ALA A 26 -7.14 -10.97 -10.71
N LYS A 27 -8.46 -10.86 -10.50
CA LYS A 27 -9.48 -11.19 -11.50
C LYS A 27 -9.32 -10.36 -12.77
N ARG A 28 -9.06 -9.05 -12.64
CA ARG A 28 -8.87 -8.14 -13.79
C ARG A 28 -7.69 -8.53 -14.67
N PHE A 29 -6.62 -9.09 -14.08
CA PHE A 29 -5.39 -9.42 -14.79
C PHE A 29 -5.07 -10.91 -14.89
N ASN A 30 -6.03 -11.77 -14.51
CA ASN A 30 -5.90 -13.23 -14.47
C ASN A 30 -4.69 -13.69 -13.64
N TRP A 31 -4.60 -13.23 -12.39
CA TRP A 31 -3.53 -13.56 -11.44
C TRP A 31 -4.06 -14.43 -10.30
N THR A 32 -3.13 -15.01 -9.54
CA THR A 32 -3.43 -15.76 -8.31
C THR A 32 -3.33 -14.85 -7.08
N VAL A 33 -4.19 -15.09 -6.09
CA VAL A 33 -4.05 -14.54 -4.74
C VAL A 33 -3.40 -15.61 -3.84
N GLU A 34 -2.37 -15.25 -3.08
CA GLU A 34 -1.83 -16.09 -2.00
C GLU A 34 -2.05 -15.36 -0.66
N LEU A 35 -2.91 -15.93 0.19
CA LEU A 35 -3.16 -15.43 1.54
C LEU A 35 -2.07 -15.92 2.48
N LEU A 36 -1.40 -14.98 3.15
CA LEU A 36 -0.40 -15.28 4.18
C LEU A 36 -0.89 -14.82 5.55
N HIS A 37 -0.93 -15.77 6.49
CA HIS A 37 -1.02 -15.49 7.91
C HIS A 37 0.29 -15.87 8.62
N THR A 38 0.75 -15.04 9.54
CA THR A 38 1.91 -15.37 10.38
C THR A 38 1.51 -15.44 11.84
N TYR A 39 1.90 -16.52 12.51
CA TYR A 39 1.63 -16.74 13.92
C TYR A 39 2.93 -16.84 14.70
N THR A 40 2.89 -16.53 16.00
CA THR A 40 4.06 -16.59 16.90
C THR A 40 3.71 -17.40 18.12
N ILE A 41 4.62 -18.28 18.54
CA ILE A 41 4.46 -18.97 19.82
C ILE A 41 5.01 -18.08 20.92
N PRO A 42 4.24 -17.80 21.98
CA PRO A 42 4.76 -17.18 23.19
C PRO A 42 5.62 -18.21 23.94
N ILE A 43 6.87 -18.40 23.52
CA ILE A 43 7.82 -19.23 24.25
C ILE A 43 8.37 -18.35 25.38
N LYS A 44 7.98 -18.63 26.63
CA LYS A 44 8.73 -18.12 27.79
C LYS A 44 10.10 -18.78 27.77
N ASP A 45 11.16 -17.99 27.91
CA ASP A 45 12.58 -18.32 27.71
C ASP A 45 13.15 -19.55 28.48
N SER A 46 12.33 -20.36 29.16
CA SER A 46 12.80 -21.41 30.07
C SER A 46 12.33 -22.85 29.80
N VAL A 47 11.59 -23.18 28.72
CA VAL A 47 11.16 -24.58 28.51
C VAL A 47 11.30 -25.11 27.08
N HIS A 48 12.43 -25.81 26.88
CA HIS A 48 12.73 -26.96 25.99
C HIS A 48 11.82 -27.33 24.80
N ALA A 49 12.49 -27.73 23.71
CA ALA A 49 12.03 -28.29 22.43
C ALA A 49 10.96 -29.42 22.47
N LYS A 50 10.57 -29.94 23.63
CA LYS A 50 9.43 -30.88 23.77
C LYS A 50 8.08 -30.17 23.84
N MET A 51 8.03 -28.89 24.24
CA MET A 51 6.80 -28.08 24.20
C MET A 51 6.52 -27.51 22.81
N GLU A 52 7.47 -27.57 21.87
CA GLU A 52 7.27 -27.11 20.49
C GLU A 52 6.06 -27.81 19.85
N ASN A 53 5.98 -29.14 19.88
CA ASN A 53 4.85 -29.86 19.27
C ASN A 53 3.49 -29.60 19.95
N ILE A 54 3.48 -29.24 21.24
CA ILE A 54 2.25 -29.00 22.02
C ILE A 54 1.60 -27.66 21.66
N PHE A 55 2.41 -26.63 21.35
CA PHE A 55 1.90 -25.29 21.02
C PHE A 55 1.98 -24.95 19.53
N LEU A 56 2.94 -25.53 18.78
CA LEU A 56 3.05 -25.34 17.33
C LEU A 56 1.84 -25.90 16.59
N THR A 57 1.48 -27.16 16.89
CA THR A 57 0.46 -27.88 16.13
C THR A 57 -0.91 -27.21 16.24
N PRO A 58 -1.41 -26.85 17.45
CA PRO A 58 -2.72 -26.22 17.57
C PRO A 58 -2.78 -24.82 16.92
N GLN A 59 -1.75 -23.99 17.09
CA GLN A 59 -1.74 -22.65 16.47
C GLN A 59 -1.66 -22.71 14.95
N LYS A 60 -0.91 -23.69 14.42
CA LYS A 60 -0.84 -23.94 12.98
C LYS A 60 -2.18 -24.41 12.44
N GLU A 61 -2.80 -25.41 13.08
CA GLU A 61 -4.11 -25.94 12.68
C GLU A 61 -5.20 -24.87 12.75
N GLU A 62 -5.19 -24.03 13.79
CA GLU A 62 -6.10 -22.87 13.91
C GLU A 62 -5.90 -21.89 12.74
N ALA A 63 -4.66 -21.50 12.46
CA ALA A 63 -4.33 -20.60 11.36
C ALA A 63 -4.73 -21.18 9.99
N GLU A 64 -4.46 -22.46 9.75
CA GLU A 64 -4.82 -23.17 8.52
C GLU A 64 -6.35 -23.29 8.37
N GLY A 65 -7.07 -23.57 9.47
CA GLY A 65 -8.52 -23.58 9.51
C GLY A 65 -9.12 -22.22 9.15
N MET A 66 -8.66 -21.15 9.78
CA MET A 66 -9.12 -19.78 9.48
C MET A 66 -8.80 -19.36 8.04
N LEU A 67 -7.62 -19.73 7.52
CA LEU A 67 -7.25 -19.49 6.13
C LEU A 67 -8.19 -20.23 5.16
N LYS A 68 -8.59 -21.46 5.48
CA LYS A 68 -9.54 -22.24 4.68
C LYS A 68 -10.92 -21.62 4.67
N ASP A 69 -11.40 -21.10 5.80
CA ASP A 69 -12.67 -20.38 5.87
C ASP A 69 -12.63 -19.11 4.99
N TRP A 70 -11.51 -18.39 5.03
CA TRP A 70 -11.31 -17.19 4.21
C TRP A 70 -11.17 -17.50 2.72
N GLN A 71 -10.52 -18.61 2.37
CA GLN A 71 -10.46 -19.12 1.00
C GLN A 71 -11.87 -19.46 0.50
N THR A 72 -12.67 -20.16 1.30
CA THR A 72 -14.07 -20.47 0.96
C THR A 72 -14.87 -19.19 0.70
N ARG A 73 -14.70 -18.17 1.55
CA ARG A 73 -15.35 -16.87 1.37
C ARG A 73 -14.90 -16.16 0.07
N ILE A 74 -13.65 -16.34 -0.35
CA ILE A 74 -13.16 -15.84 -1.64
C ILE A 74 -13.80 -16.62 -2.78
N ASP A 75 -13.85 -17.94 -2.70
CA ASP A 75 -14.45 -18.80 -3.73
C ASP A 75 -15.94 -18.46 -3.92
N ASP A 76 -16.66 -18.14 -2.84
CA ASP A 76 -18.05 -17.69 -2.90
C ASP A 76 -18.23 -16.32 -3.60
N GLU A 77 -17.36 -15.33 -3.29
CA GLU A 77 -17.46 -13.97 -3.88
C GLU A 77 -16.78 -13.87 -5.26
N PHE A 78 -15.82 -14.74 -5.55
CA PHE A 78 -14.96 -14.74 -6.75
C PHE A 78 -14.71 -16.17 -7.27
N PRO A 79 -15.74 -16.88 -7.79
CA PRO A 79 -15.69 -18.33 -8.09
C PRO A 79 -14.63 -18.78 -9.11
N ASP A 80 -14.11 -17.88 -9.94
CA ASP A 80 -13.08 -18.17 -10.95
C ASP A 80 -11.67 -17.74 -10.54
N LEU A 81 -11.50 -17.22 -9.32
CA LEU A 81 -10.22 -16.71 -8.86
C LEU A 81 -9.37 -17.83 -8.24
N SER A 82 -8.15 -18.02 -8.75
CA SER A 82 -7.19 -18.89 -8.09
C SER A 82 -6.73 -18.27 -6.77
N CYS A 83 -7.09 -18.92 -5.66
CA CYS A 83 -6.63 -18.57 -4.32
C CYS A 83 -5.77 -19.69 -3.73
N LYS A 84 -4.64 -19.33 -3.13
CA LYS A 84 -3.75 -20.19 -2.35
C LYS A 84 -3.64 -19.64 -0.94
N THR A 85 -3.32 -20.48 0.02
CA THR A 85 -3.14 -20.08 1.42
C THR A 85 -1.82 -20.60 1.96
N VAL A 86 -1.23 -19.84 2.88
CA VAL A 86 0.00 -20.23 3.56
C VAL A 86 0.01 -19.65 4.98
N SER A 87 0.28 -20.49 5.96
CA SER A 87 0.52 -20.08 7.34
C SER A 87 1.99 -20.30 7.70
N LEU A 88 2.67 -19.28 8.23
CA LEU A 88 4.10 -19.37 8.56
C LEU A 88 4.36 -18.94 10.00
N LEU A 89 5.17 -19.71 10.73
CA LEU A 89 5.64 -19.34 12.05
C LEU A 89 6.64 -18.17 11.94
N GLY A 90 6.44 -17.12 12.73
CA GLY A 90 7.42 -16.06 12.94
C GLY A 90 6.85 -14.65 12.90
N ASN A 91 7.74 -13.68 13.02
CA ASN A 91 7.38 -12.27 12.91
C ASN A 91 7.03 -11.93 11.45
N LEU A 92 5.85 -11.32 11.25
CA LEU A 92 5.34 -10.94 9.93
C LEU A 92 6.37 -10.27 9.01
N GLU A 93 7.10 -9.28 9.52
CA GLU A 93 8.05 -8.51 8.71
C GLU A 93 9.18 -9.42 8.19
N LYS A 94 9.79 -10.20 9.08
CA LYS A 94 10.89 -11.12 8.73
C LYS A 94 10.40 -12.21 7.79
N THR A 95 9.26 -12.81 8.09
CA THR A 95 8.67 -13.89 7.30
C THR A 95 8.36 -13.45 5.88
N VAL A 96 7.73 -12.28 5.71
CA VAL A 96 7.46 -11.72 4.38
C VAL A 96 8.76 -11.42 3.63
N LEU A 97 9.75 -10.79 4.27
CA LEU A 97 11.02 -10.49 3.60
C LEU A 97 11.76 -11.74 3.14
N ASN A 98 11.73 -12.82 3.92
CA ASN A 98 12.28 -14.13 3.52
C ASN A 98 11.50 -14.71 2.34
N LEU A 99 10.16 -14.67 2.39
CA LEU A 99 9.31 -15.19 1.33
C LEU A 99 9.54 -14.48 -0.01
N LEU A 100 9.85 -13.17 0.02
CA LEU A 100 10.22 -12.38 -1.17
C LEU A 100 11.60 -12.75 -1.75
N GLN A 101 12.45 -13.46 -1.03
CA GLN A 101 13.72 -14.00 -1.55
C GLN A 101 13.51 -15.32 -2.28
N GLU A 102 12.46 -16.05 -1.93
CA GLU A 102 12.16 -17.40 -2.46
C GLU A 102 11.16 -17.38 -3.61
N LYS A 103 10.21 -16.43 -3.59
CA LYS A 103 9.11 -16.33 -4.55
C LYS A 103 8.92 -14.90 -5.03
N GLU A 104 8.59 -14.75 -6.31
CA GLU A 104 8.26 -13.46 -6.90
C GLU A 104 6.77 -13.11 -6.72
N TYR A 105 6.50 -11.88 -6.27
CA TYR A 105 5.13 -11.35 -6.17
C TYR A 105 4.99 -10.02 -6.89
N ARG A 106 3.80 -9.81 -7.45
CA ARG A 106 3.40 -8.55 -8.07
C ARG A 106 3.24 -7.47 -7.01
N PHE A 107 2.43 -7.75 -6.00
CA PHE A 107 2.11 -6.82 -4.93
C PHE A 107 2.12 -7.54 -3.59
N ILE A 108 2.46 -6.78 -2.54
CA ILE A 108 2.11 -7.12 -1.16
C ILE A 108 0.90 -6.27 -0.83
N VAL A 109 -0.24 -6.88 -0.50
CA VAL A 109 -1.47 -6.17 -0.17
C VAL A 109 -1.77 -6.34 1.32
N MET A 110 -2.10 -5.24 1.99
CA MET A 110 -2.45 -5.24 3.42
C MET A 110 -3.62 -4.30 3.70
N GLY A 111 -4.42 -4.65 4.71
CA GLY A 111 -5.41 -3.72 5.27
C GLY A 111 -4.74 -2.58 6.04
N ALA A 112 -5.29 -1.38 5.92
CA ALA A 112 -5.03 -0.27 6.83
C ALA A 112 -6.15 -0.22 7.89
N LYS A 113 -5.80 -0.07 9.17
CA LYS A 113 -6.76 -0.12 10.28
C LYS A 113 -7.67 1.10 10.28
N GLY A 114 -8.98 0.92 10.25
CA GLY A 114 -9.92 1.97 10.67
C GLY A 114 -9.83 2.25 12.16
N LYS A 115 -9.93 3.51 12.59
CA LYS A 115 -10.23 3.87 14.00
C LYS A 115 -11.71 4.23 14.11
N GLY A 116 -12.56 3.28 14.50
CA GLY A 116 -13.96 3.52 14.86
C GLY A 116 -14.82 4.13 13.74
N MET A 117 -15.73 5.04 14.12
CA MET A 117 -16.75 5.67 13.27
C MET A 117 -16.22 6.74 12.28
N ILE A 118 -14.90 6.88 12.15
CA ILE A 118 -14.26 7.92 11.31
C ILE A 118 -13.88 7.30 9.97
N GLN A 119 -14.24 7.95 8.85
CA GLN A 119 -14.00 7.52 7.46
C GLN A 119 -12.50 7.51 7.04
N LYS A 120 -11.55 7.38 7.98
CA LYS A 120 -10.12 7.50 7.70
C LYS A 120 -9.35 6.31 8.27
N ALA A 121 -8.55 5.66 7.42
CA ALA A 121 -7.74 4.52 7.82
C ALA A 121 -6.31 4.92 8.23
N VAL A 122 -5.81 4.28 9.29
CA VAL A 122 -4.45 4.39 9.84
C VAL A 122 -3.68 3.11 9.52
N LEU A 123 -2.50 3.21 8.95
CA LEU A 123 -1.62 2.06 8.77
C LEU A 123 -1.22 1.46 10.11
N GLY A 124 -1.35 0.15 10.20
CA GLY A 124 -0.83 -0.61 11.33
C GLY A 124 0.69 -0.51 11.42
N SER A 125 1.23 -0.74 12.62
CA SER A 125 2.67 -0.84 12.85
C SER A 125 3.34 -1.84 11.90
N ASN A 126 2.68 -2.97 11.64
CA ASN A 126 3.11 -4.02 10.73
C ASN A 126 3.19 -3.54 9.27
N THR A 127 2.14 -2.88 8.76
CA THR A 127 2.13 -2.34 7.40
C THR A 127 3.24 -1.31 7.21
N PHE A 128 3.41 -0.42 8.19
CA PHE A 128 4.48 0.57 8.13
C PHE A 128 5.87 -0.06 8.25
N ALA A 129 6.04 -1.09 9.07
CA ALA A 129 7.30 -1.85 9.18
C ALA A 129 7.71 -2.43 7.82
N LEU A 130 6.76 -3.06 7.11
CA LEU A 130 6.98 -3.61 5.79
C LEU A 130 7.27 -2.55 4.73
N ILE A 131 6.53 -1.43 4.68
CA ILE A 131 6.81 -0.33 3.74
C ILE A 131 8.26 0.16 3.85
N LYS A 132 8.83 0.16 5.06
CA LYS A 132 10.21 0.60 5.30
C LYS A 132 11.29 -0.37 4.81
N LYS A 133 10.94 -1.63 4.56
CA LYS A 133 11.94 -2.69 4.31
C LYS A 133 11.71 -3.49 3.03
N SER A 134 10.47 -3.54 2.56
CA SER A 134 10.09 -4.34 1.39
C SER A 134 10.87 -3.90 0.15
N PRO A 135 11.47 -4.85 -0.60
CA PRO A 135 12.13 -4.57 -1.89
C PRO A 135 11.13 -4.26 -3.00
N ILE A 136 9.88 -4.72 -2.86
CA ILE A 136 8.77 -4.42 -3.78
C ILE A 136 7.76 -3.49 -3.11
N GLY A 137 6.87 -2.88 -3.90
CA GLY A 137 5.88 -1.97 -3.34
C GLY A 137 4.78 -2.68 -2.54
N VAL A 138 4.32 -2.00 -1.49
CA VAL A 138 3.25 -2.45 -0.59
C VAL A 138 2.00 -1.63 -0.87
N LEU A 139 0.92 -2.30 -1.20
CA LEU A 139 -0.39 -1.72 -1.39
C LEU A 139 -1.17 -1.77 -0.08
N ALA A 140 -1.48 -0.62 0.49
CA ALA A 140 -2.32 -0.53 1.66
C ALA A 140 -3.74 -0.10 1.30
N VAL A 141 -4.72 -0.90 1.73
CA VAL A 141 -6.14 -0.72 1.39
C VAL A 141 -6.90 -0.19 2.60
N PRO A 142 -7.56 0.98 2.52
CA PRO A 142 -8.36 1.49 3.62
C PRO A 142 -9.64 0.67 3.79
N ILE A 143 -10.11 0.52 5.03
CA ILE A 143 -11.38 -0.18 5.33
C ILE A 143 -12.59 0.46 4.63
N THR A 144 -12.50 1.75 4.28
CA THR A 144 -13.56 2.49 3.57
C THR A 144 -13.62 2.19 2.07
N PHE A 145 -12.77 1.30 1.56
CA PHE A 145 -12.83 0.88 0.16
C PHE A 145 -14.15 0.16 -0.13
N GLN A 146 -14.88 0.64 -1.14
CA GLN A 146 -16.18 0.10 -1.53
C GLN A 146 -16.22 -0.50 -2.94
N LYS A 147 -15.54 0.14 -3.91
CA LYS A 147 -15.62 -0.24 -5.33
C LYS A 147 -14.25 -0.23 -5.98
N PHE A 148 -13.91 -1.33 -6.65
CA PHE A 148 -12.67 -1.46 -7.39
C PHE A 148 -12.66 -0.60 -8.66
N ARG A 149 -11.64 0.23 -8.79
CA ARG A 149 -11.30 1.04 -9.95
C ARG A 149 -9.79 1.19 -10.04
N LEU A 150 -9.28 1.40 -11.24
CA LEU A 150 -7.84 1.58 -11.52
C LEU A 150 -7.65 2.44 -12.77
N GLN A 151 -8.41 3.53 -12.89
CA GLN A 151 -8.39 4.41 -14.06
C GLN A 151 -7.66 5.72 -13.78
N ASN A 152 -7.89 6.32 -12.61
CA ASN A 152 -7.27 7.59 -12.22
C ASN A 152 -6.23 7.33 -11.12
N ILE A 153 -4.96 7.52 -11.44
CA ILE A 153 -3.85 7.26 -10.52
C ILE A 153 -3.24 8.60 -10.11
N GLY A 154 -3.18 8.84 -8.81
CA GLY A 154 -2.55 10.03 -8.25
C GLY A 154 -1.10 9.74 -7.91
N LEU A 155 -0.15 10.54 -8.36
CA LEU A 155 1.23 10.51 -7.88
C LEU A 155 1.44 11.67 -6.91
N LEU A 156 1.70 11.36 -5.64
CA LEU A 156 2.06 12.40 -4.68
C LEU A 156 3.48 12.90 -4.99
N SER A 157 3.57 14.05 -5.64
CA SER A 157 4.78 14.51 -6.32
C SER A 157 5.46 15.67 -5.60
N ASN A 158 6.78 15.66 -5.64
CA ASN A 158 7.66 16.77 -5.30
C ASN A 158 8.79 16.90 -6.33
N PHE A 159 8.52 16.44 -7.56
CA PHE A 159 9.41 16.48 -8.73
C PHE A 159 10.78 15.84 -8.46
N LYS A 160 10.79 14.62 -7.89
CA LYS A 160 12.02 13.89 -7.52
C LYS A 160 12.25 12.64 -8.35
N ALA A 161 13.53 12.34 -8.59
CA ALA A 161 13.95 11.16 -9.36
C ALA A 161 13.37 9.84 -8.82
N SER A 162 13.14 9.74 -7.51
CA SER A 162 12.50 8.57 -6.87
C SER A 162 11.09 8.27 -7.37
N GLU A 163 10.42 9.23 -8.00
CA GLU A 163 9.10 9.04 -8.61
C GLU A 163 9.20 8.24 -9.92
N TYR A 164 10.34 8.28 -10.64
CA TYR A 164 10.58 7.37 -11.77
C TYR A 164 10.60 5.93 -11.28
N ASP A 165 11.42 5.64 -10.26
CA ASP A 165 11.53 4.29 -9.71
C ASP A 165 10.18 3.77 -9.19
N LEU A 166 9.35 4.65 -8.62
CA LEU A 166 8.00 4.34 -8.18
C LEU A 166 7.07 4.02 -9.34
N LEU A 167 6.99 4.92 -10.35
CA LEU A 167 6.12 4.76 -11.51
C LEU A 167 6.52 3.55 -12.35
N ASP A 168 7.81 3.38 -12.63
CA ASP A 168 8.36 2.22 -13.35
C ASP A 168 7.96 0.92 -12.65
N SER A 169 8.16 0.86 -11.32
CA SER A 169 7.72 -0.30 -10.53
C SER A 169 6.23 -0.60 -10.68
N PHE A 170 5.41 0.43 -10.68
CA PHE A 170 3.96 0.29 -10.70
C PHE A 170 3.47 -0.13 -12.09
N ILE A 171 3.96 0.53 -13.14
CA ILE A 171 3.61 0.24 -14.54
C ILE A 171 4.03 -1.18 -14.93
N LEU A 172 5.22 -1.63 -14.52
CA LEU A 172 5.66 -3.03 -14.74
C LEU A 172 4.70 -4.07 -14.13
N ARG A 173 3.96 -3.67 -13.10
CA ARG A 173 3.00 -4.53 -12.41
C ARG A 173 1.61 -4.43 -13.01
N VAL A 174 1.18 -3.26 -13.47
CA VAL A 174 -0.16 -2.96 -13.97
C VAL A 174 -0.17 -2.90 -15.51
N PRO A 175 -0.60 -3.98 -16.20
CA PRO A 175 -0.52 -4.10 -17.66
C PRO A 175 -1.69 -3.38 -18.36
N GLU A 176 -2.02 -2.16 -17.95
CA GLU A 176 -3.08 -1.35 -18.57
C GLU A 176 -2.78 0.13 -18.51
N LYS A 177 -3.44 0.90 -19.40
CA LYS A 177 -3.34 2.35 -19.41
C LYS A 177 -4.22 2.95 -18.31
N PHE A 178 -3.72 4.05 -17.73
CA PHE A 178 -4.43 4.84 -16.73
C PHE A 178 -4.11 6.33 -16.91
N ASN A 179 -4.98 7.17 -16.37
CA ASN A 179 -4.77 8.62 -16.26
C ASN A 179 -3.86 8.89 -15.07
N LEU A 180 -2.88 9.78 -15.24
CA LEU A 180 -1.96 10.18 -14.18
C LEU A 180 -2.20 11.64 -13.79
N SER A 181 -2.49 11.89 -12.51
CA SER A 181 -2.52 13.24 -11.93
C SER A 181 -1.38 13.40 -10.94
N LEU A 182 -0.57 14.45 -11.09
CA LEU A 182 0.43 14.86 -10.12
C LEU A 182 -0.26 15.65 -9.00
N LEU A 183 -0.23 15.12 -7.78
CA LEU A 183 -0.78 15.78 -6.60
C LEU A 183 0.36 16.44 -5.84
N HIS A 184 0.36 17.76 -5.74
CA HIS A 184 1.43 18.52 -5.09
C HIS A 184 0.93 19.30 -3.87
N VAL A 185 1.61 19.13 -2.72
CA VAL A 185 1.28 19.90 -1.52
C VAL A 185 2.28 21.04 -1.35
N THR A 186 1.81 22.28 -1.54
CA THR A 186 2.64 23.48 -1.38
C THR A 186 2.67 23.93 0.08
N GLN A 187 3.71 24.68 0.45
CA GLN A 187 3.80 25.32 1.76
C GLN A 187 4.02 26.83 1.60
N LYS A 188 3.59 27.62 2.58
CA LYS A 188 3.80 29.08 2.64
C LYS A 188 3.32 29.85 1.39
N TYR A 189 2.38 29.26 0.64
CA TYR A 189 1.83 29.81 -0.61
C TYR A 189 2.87 29.95 -1.72
N ILE A 190 3.93 29.13 -1.65
CA ILE A 190 4.96 29.07 -2.68
C ILE A 190 4.60 27.92 -3.61
N SER A 191 4.06 28.26 -4.78
CA SER A 191 3.87 27.31 -5.86
C SER A 191 5.19 27.08 -6.60
N PRO A 192 5.46 25.85 -7.10
CA PRO A 192 6.57 25.59 -8.00
C PRO A 192 6.43 26.44 -9.28
N LYS A 193 7.55 26.73 -9.94
CA LYS A 193 7.49 27.45 -11.21
C LYS A 193 6.80 26.59 -12.24
N ARG A 194 6.01 27.20 -13.11
CA ARG A 194 5.32 26.49 -14.20
C ARG A 194 6.29 25.70 -15.09
N GLU A 195 7.47 26.24 -15.35
CA GLU A 195 8.53 25.59 -16.11
C GLU A 195 8.98 24.27 -15.45
N ASP A 196 9.15 24.25 -14.12
CA ASP A 196 9.55 23.04 -13.38
C ASP A 196 8.46 21.95 -13.47
N ILE A 197 7.18 22.35 -13.40
CA ILE A 197 6.04 21.44 -13.50
C ILE A 197 5.97 20.82 -14.91
N GLU A 198 6.08 21.65 -15.95
CA GLU A 198 5.99 21.18 -17.33
C GLU A 198 7.20 20.35 -17.74
N ASP A 199 8.42 20.72 -17.31
CA ASP A 199 9.63 19.89 -17.49
C ASP A 199 9.44 18.51 -16.84
N TRP A 200 8.89 18.46 -15.63
CA TRP A 200 8.63 17.18 -14.97
C TRP A 200 7.59 16.34 -15.71
N LYS A 201 6.46 16.94 -16.10
CA LYS A 201 5.42 16.26 -16.89
C LYS A 201 5.98 15.75 -18.22
N GLN A 202 6.82 16.53 -18.89
CA GLN A 202 7.45 16.12 -20.16
C GLN A 202 8.37 14.92 -19.95
N LYS A 203 9.21 14.93 -18.91
CA LYS A 203 10.10 13.81 -18.63
C LYS A 203 9.33 12.53 -18.30
N LEU A 204 8.29 12.61 -17.47
CA LEU A 204 7.42 11.47 -17.17
C LEU A 204 6.67 10.96 -18.41
N SER A 205 6.14 11.87 -19.22
CA SER A 205 5.43 11.53 -20.46
C SER A 205 6.34 10.84 -21.48
N THR A 206 7.58 11.32 -21.60
CA THR A 206 8.59 10.73 -22.51
C THR A 206 9.01 9.34 -22.03
N GLN A 207 9.27 9.18 -20.74
CA GLN A 207 9.73 7.90 -20.18
C GLN A 207 8.65 6.82 -20.18
N PHE A 208 7.40 7.20 -19.86
CA PHE A 208 6.31 6.25 -19.60
C PHE A 208 5.18 6.31 -20.64
N SER A 209 5.36 7.07 -21.72
CA SER A 209 4.39 7.20 -22.83
C SER A 209 3.00 7.69 -22.39
N PHE A 210 2.94 8.61 -21.42
CA PHE A 210 1.68 9.27 -21.06
C PHE A 210 1.31 10.32 -22.10
N ASN A 211 0.07 10.28 -22.60
CA ASN A 211 -0.44 11.29 -23.55
C ASN A 211 -0.69 12.65 -22.88
N LYS A 212 -1.15 12.60 -21.63
CA LYS A 212 -1.47 13.77 -20.82
C LYS A 212 -1.25 13.40 -19.36
N ILE A 213 -0.69 14.35 -18.62
CA ILE A 213 -0.56 14.28 -17.16
C ILE A 213 -1.27 15.52 -16.61
N ASP A 214 -2.19 15.32 -15.69
CA ASP A 214 -2.86 16.40 -14.98
C ASP A 214 -2.03 16.85 -13.76
N TYR A 215 -2.19 18.09 -13.32
CA TYR A 215 -1.48 18.63 -12.16
C TYR A 215 -2.47 19.37 -11.27
N VAL A 216 -2.46 19.02 -10.00
CA VAL A 216 -3.25 19.69 -8.97
C VAL A 216 -2.37 20.00 -7.78
N GLU A 217 -2.55 21.20 -7.21
CA GLU A 217 -1.86 21.59 -6.00
C GLU A 217 -2.81 22.06 -4.92
N LYS A 218 -2.40 21.82 -3.67
CA LYS A 218 -3.11 22.33 -2.50
C LYS A 218 -2.13 22.81 -1.45
N ASN A 219 -2.40 24.00 -0.91
CA ASN A 219 -1.56 24.61 0.09
C ASN A 219 -1.81 24.04 1.49
N ALA A 220 -0.74 23.60 2.13
CA ALA A 220 -0.73 23.32 3.56
C ALA A 220 -0.52 24.64 4.33
N VAL A 221 -1.60 25.13 4.94
CA VAL A 221 -1.60 26.38 5.73
C VAL A 221 -1.27 26.06 7.18
N ASN A 222 -0.22 26.68 7.73
CA ASN A 222 0.14 26.61 9.15
C ASN A 222 -0.06 28.00 9.76
N ARG A 223 -1.32 28.43 9.94
CA ARG A 223 -1.68 29.67 10.67
C ARG A 223 -2.15 29.31 12.09
N LEU A 224 -1.99 30.26 13.02
CA LEU A 224 -2.40 30.11 14.42
C LEU A 224 -3.91 29.85 14.58
N ASP A 225 -4.73 30.20 13.58
CA ASP A 225 -6.19 30.26 13.70
C ASP A 225 -6.92 29.29 12.74
N TYR A 226 -6.20 28.70 11.77
CA TYR A 226 -6.73 27.69 10.85
C TYR A 226 -5.59 26.86 10.28
N ASN A 227 -5.61 25.55 10.53
CA ASN A 227 -4.60 24.61 10.05
C ASN A 227 -5.26 23.61 9.08
N MET A 228 -4.84 23.58 7.82
CA MET A 228 -5.16 22.45 6.93
C MET A 228 -3.96 21.51 6.93
N PRO A 229 -3.99 20.43 7.73
CA PRO A 229 -2.87 19.51 7.81
C PRO A 229 -2.71 18.82 6.46
N ILE A 230 -1.47 18.51 6.07
CA ILE A 230 -1.13 17.94 4.77
C ILE A 230 -2.04 16.76 4.33
N PRO A 231 -2.46 15.82 5.22
CA PRO A 231 -3.39 14.77 4.82
C PRO A 231 -4.71 15.29 4.27
N ARG A 232 -5.26 16.39 4.82
CA ARG A 232 -6.48 17.00 4.27
C ARG A 232 -6.25 17.61 2.90
N CYS A 233 -5.06 18.15 2.64
CA CYS A 233 -4.71 18.64 1.30
C CYS A 233 -4.70 17.49 0.29
N ILE A 234 -4.14 16.33 0.69
CA ILE A 234 -4.11 15.12 -0.15
C ILE A 234 -5.51 14.56 -0.34
N ASP A 235 -6.31 14.42 0.73
CA ASP A 235 -7.71 13.97 0.66
C ASP A 235 -8.52 14.84 -0.30
N TYR A 236 -8.38 16.16 -0.20
CA TYR A 236 -9.04 17.11 -1.08
C TYR A 236 -8.65 16.88 -2.55
N MET A 237 -7.35 16.75 -2.84
CA MET A 237 -6.87 16.50 -4.20
C MET A 237 -7.32 15.13 -4.74
N VAL A 238 -7.33 14.10 -3.89
CA VAL A 238 -7.83 12.76 -4.20
C VAL A 238 -9.31 12.80 -4.58
N GLU A 239 -10.11 13.56 -3.85
CA GLU A 239 -11.55 13.71 -4.09
C GLU A 239 -11.85 14.46 -5.39
N ILE A 240 -11.23 15.63 -5.61
CA ILE A 240 -11.53 16.46 -6.79
C ILE A 240 -11.03 15.83 -8.10
N GLU A 241 -9.91 15.11 -8.06
CA GLU A 241 -9.37 14.39 -9.22
C GLU A 241 -9.98 12.98 -9.37
N ALA A 242 -10.89 12.59 -8.47
CA ALA A 242 -11.50 11.26 -8.42
C ALA A 242 -10.44 10.13 -8.53
N ILE A 243 -9.40 10.23 -7.72
CA ILE A 243 -8.27 9.27 -7.71
C ILE A 243 -8.73 7.92 -7.18
N ASP A 244 -8.43 6.86 -7.92
CA ASP A 244 -8.74 5.48 -7.54
C ASP A 244 -7.62 4.83 -6.71
N LEU A 245 -6.37 5.20 -7.00
CA LEU A 245 -5.18 4.71 -6.30
C LEU A 245 -4.10 5.78 -6.23
N LEU A 246 -3.48 5.91 -5.05
CA LEU A 246 -2.40 6.87 -4.79
C LEU A 246 -1.03 6.18 -4.84
N LEU A 247 -0.05 6.78 -5.48
CA LEU A 247 1.35 6.36 -5.51
C LEU A 247 2.18 7.26 -4.59
N VAL A 248 2.95 6.64 -3.68
CA VAL A 248 3.77 7.37 -2.71
C VAL A 248 5.16 6.74 -2.59
N SER A 249 6.21 7.54 -2.82
CA SER A 249 7.59 7.12 -2.57
C SER A 249 7.93 7.29 -1.08
N TYR A 250 8.50 6.26 -0.46
CA TYR A 250 9.02 6.28 0.90
C TYR A 250 10.55 6.40 0.90
N SER A 251 11.13 7.39 1.59
CA SER A 251 12.59 7.47 1.80
C SER A 251 12.94 7.48 3.30
N PRO A 252 13.88 6.63 3.78
CA PRO A 252 14.33 6.64 5.18
C PRO A 252 15.16 7.88 5.54
N LYS A 253 15.96 8.36 4.58
CA LYS A 253 16.71 9.61 4.68
C LYS A 253 15.79 10.71 4.21
N SER A 254 14.99 11.26 5.13
CA SER A 254 14.38 12.56 4.88
C SER A 254 15.49 13.62 4.75
N PHE A 255 16.11 13.73 3.57
CA PHE A 255 16.87 14.90 3.12
C PHE A 255 15.90 16.04 2.80
N PHE A 256 15.04 16.34 3.76
CA PHE A 256 14.01 17.35 3.66
C PHE A 256 14.11 18.24 4.88
N LYS A 257 14.87 19.32 4.74
CA LYS A 257 14.82 20.43 5.70
C LYS A 257 13.55 21.28 5.53
N SER A 258 12.74 21.10 4.48
CA SER A 258 11.55 21.94 4.26
C SER A 258 10.18 21.24 4.23
N ILE A 259 9.99 20.03 3.67
CA ILE A 259 8.59 19.54 3.45
C ILE A 259 8.30 18.08 3.85
N PHE A 260 9.28 17.18 3.84
CA PHE A 260 9.08 15.77 4.22
C PHE A 260 9.82 15.45 5.51
N SER A 261 9.37 16.04 6.61
CA SER A 261 9.76 15.52 7.93
C SER A 261 9.18 14.12 8.12
N ARG A 262 9.71 13.38 9.09
CA ARG A 262 9.17 12.12 9.65
C ARG A 262 7.65 12.18 9.95
N ASN A 263 7.07 13.39 9.97
CA ASN A 263 5.66 13.67 10.25
C ASN A 263 4.75 13.60 9.01
N LEU A 264 5.21 13.89 7.78
CA LEU A 264 4.35 13.86 6.58
C LEU A 264 3.97 12.44 6.19
N THR A 265 4.96 11.54 6.12
CA THR A 265 4.69 10.13 5.84
C THR A 265 3.77 9.56 6.92
N LYS A 266 4.06 9.81 8.20
CA LYS A 266 3.15 9.47 9.33
C LYS A 266 1.74 10.07 9.20
N ALA A 267 1.59 11.22 8.57
CA ALA A 267 0.30 11.88 8.39
C ALA A 267 -0.50 11.25 7.23
N ILE A 268 0.13 10.92 6.11
CA ILE A 268 -0.45 10.15 4.99
C ILE A 268 -0.88 8.77 5.49
N TYR A 269 -0.02 8.12 6.27
CA TYR A 269 -0.28 6.84 6.89
C TYR A 269 -1.45 6.86 7.88
N ARG A 270 -1.92 8.02 8.34
CA ARG A 270 -2.99 8.11 9.34
C ARG A 270 -4.37 8.40 8.75
N ASN A 271 -4.47 8.71 7.46
CA ASN A 271 -5.70 9.14 6.82
C ASN A 271 -5.79 8.64 5.37
N LEU A 272 -5.68 7.33 5.16
CA LEU A 272 -5.88 6.75 3.83
C LEU A 272 -7.37 6.74 3.51
N THR A 273 -7.74 7.39 2.40
CA THR A 273 -9.09 7.47 1.83
C THR A 273 -9.23 6.57 0.61
N VAL A 274 -8.13 6.33 -0.11
CA VAL A 274 -8.03 5.43 -1.26
C VAL A 274 -6.88 4.42 -1.09
N PRO A 275 -6.93 3.25 -1.77
CA PRO A 275 -5.80 2.34 -1.85
C PRO A 275 -4.52 3.08 -2.23
N THR A 276 -3.44 2.82 -1.50
CA THR A 276 -2.17 3.53 -1.70
C THR A 276 -1.02 2.56 -1.87
N PHE A 277 -0.30 2.68 -2.99
CA PHE A 277 0.89 1.92 -3.29
C PHE A 277 2.12 2.68 -2.81
N PHE A 278 2.82 2.09 -1.85
CA PHE A 278 4.04 2.63 -1.29
C PHE A 278 5.25 1.88 -1.83
N LYS A 279 6.25 2.59 -2.37
CA LYS A 279 7.55 2.00 -2.70
C LYS A 279 8.65 2.66 -1.90
N ARG A 280 9.50 1.85 -1.26
CA ARG A 280 10.74 2.35 -0.67
C ARG A 280 11.72 2.75 -1.76
N ASN A 281 12.18 3.98 -1.70
CA ASN A 281 13.35 4.45 -2.42
C ASN A 281 14.62 4.03 -1.68
N LEU A 282 15.57 3.44 -2.42
CA LEU A 282 16.85 2.95 -1.91
C LEU A 282 17.97 4.00 -2.00
N TYR A 283 17.72 5.11 -2.72
CA TYR A 283 18.72 6.14 -3.06
C TYR A 283 18.39 7.51 -2.48
#